data_AF-A0A1M3EAV6-F1
#
_entry.id   AF-A0A1M3EAV6-F1
#
_cell.length_a   1.000
_cell.length_b   1.000
_cell.length_c   1.000
_cell.angle_alpha   90.00
_cell.angle_beta   90.00
_cell.angle_gamma   90.00
#
_symmetry.space_group_name_H-M   'P 1'
#
loop_
_entity.id
_entity.type
_entity.pdbx_description
1 polymer ?
#
loop_
_entity_poly.entity_id
_entity_poly.type
_entity_poly.pdbx_seq_one_letter_code
_entity_poly.pdbx_strand_id
1 'polypeptide(L)'
;MTSLVLSSGFMNQQLFAQEHQRAHIGLIYPLSTNGTRAAQISNTISLHALAGVSAGEDGAAISGLATIIKGDQRGVVISGLANTIAGAAKGAQVAGLLNVVKGHSKGIAAAGLINMARSAKGLEAAGLLNIAKEQATVQAAGLSNVAGTAEFQVAGLGNIAKTNNGVQIAGLINTAAQANGQIAGLINIAQKVKGVQIAGLINIAAESDYPIGFLNFIKNGAKQIGASIDESGNAVLALRTGGKYTYGIMGAGYNVRMDNAPYVMEAGLGFHIPVSKLFRVNLEVSNTANTNFKQDAYYKSSFRPLLGLTLGKHLEIVAGPSFNYVNYMSGLQAYRENTVYNFFGAQATNSLFFGGFAGIHFTL
;
A
#
# COMPACT_ATOMS: atom_id res chain seq x y z
N MET A 1 -14.10 -43.66 -58.06
CA MET A 1 -14.66 -44.12 -56.77
C MET A 1 -13.85 -43.46 -55.66
N THR A 2 -14.34 -42.65 -54.74
CA THR A 2 -15.66 -42.05 -54.50
C THR A 2 -15.35 -40.92 -53.52
N SER A 3 -15.73 -39.69 -53.85
CA SER A 3 -15.78 -38.55 -52.95
C SER A 3 -16.80 -38.80 -51.84
N LEU A 4 -16.39 -38.72 -50.56
CA LEU A 4 -17.31 -38.72 -49.43
C LEU A 4 -17.31 -37.34 -48.76
N VAL A 5 -18.27 -36.54 -49.15
CA VAL A 5 -18.70 -35.33 -48.45
C VAL A 5 -19.45 -35.79 -47.21
N LEU A 6 -18.91 -35.52 -46.03
CA LEU A 6 -19.64 -35.63 -44.76
C LEU A 6 -20.00 -34.23 -44.30
N SER A 7 -21.25 -33.86 -44.59
CA SER A 7 -21.96 -32.71 -44.06
C SER A 7 -22.02 -32.79 -42.53
N SER A 8 -21.13 -32.06 -41.86
CA SER A 8 -21.29 -31.76 -40.43
C SER A 8 -22.52 -30.86 -40.28
N GLY A 9 -23.56 -31.42 -39.68
CA GLY A 9 -24.80 -30.72 -39.39
C GLY A 9 -24.51 -29.38 -38.69
N PHE A 10 -24.98 -28.31 -39.32
CA PHE A 10 -25.24 -27.06 -38.64
C PHE A 10 -26.24 -27.36 -37.53
N MET A 11 -25.74 -27.55 -36.30
CA MET A 11 -26.55 -27.31 -35.11
C MET A 11 -26.96 -25.84 -35.19
N ASN A 12 -28.18 -25.62 -35.68
CA ASN A 12 -28.95 -24.42 -35.42
C ASN A 12 -28.95 -24.20 -33.91
N GLN A 13 -27.98 -23.41 -33.42
CA GLN A 13 -28.26 -22.58 -32.28
C GLN A 13 -29.35 -21.63 -32.77
N GLN A 14 -30.61 -22.00 -32.52
CA GLN A 14 -31.69 -21.04 -32.46
C GLN A 14 -31.29 -20.03 -31.39
N LEU A 15 -30.57 -18.99 -31.81
CA LEU A 15 -30.62 -17.68 -31.17
C LEU A 15 -32.09 -17.32 -31.16
N PHE A 16 -32.80 -17.66 -30.08
CA PHE A 16 -34.02 -16.95 -29.74
C PHE A 16 -33.59 -15.49 -29.70
N ALA A 17 -34.00 -14.73 -30.71
CA ALA A 17 -33.80 -13.29 -30.72
C ALA A 17 -34.41 -12.78 -29.41
N GLN A 18 -33.55 -12.39 -28.48
CA GLN A 18 -33.97 -11.89 -27.19
C GLN A 18 -34.85 -10.67 -27.49
N GLU A 19 -36.13 -10.75 -27.13
CA GLU A 19 -37.10 -9.70 -27.43
C GLU A 19 -36.53 -8.38 -26.91
N HIS A 20 -36.40 -7.38 -27.80
CA HIS A 20 -35.71 -6.13 -27.51
C HIS A 20 -36.66 -4.95 -27.65
N GLN A 21 -36.76 -4.12 -26.62
CA GLN A 21 -37.58 -2.91 -26.64
C GLN A 21 -36.74 -1.65 -26.50
N ARG A 22 -37.14 -0.59 -27.21
CA ARG A 22 -36.44 0.70 -27.10
C ARG A 22 -36.64 1.36 -25.74
N ALA A 23 -37.82 1.20 -25.14
CA ALA A 23 -38.18 1.83 -23.88
C ALA A 23 -38.96 0.86 -22.98
N HIS A 24 -38.59 0.78 -21.71
CA HIS A 24 -39.26 0.01 -20.68
C HIS A 24 -39.57 0.91 -19.49
N ILE A 25 -40.85 1.21 -19.29
CA ILE A 25 -41.30 2.15 -18.26
C ILE A 25 -42.17 1.40 -17.25
N GLY A 26 -41.98 1.64 -15.95
CA GLY A 26 -42.78 0.97 -14.93
C GLY A 26 -42.76 1.61 -13.55
N LEU A 27 -43.67 1.17 -12.69
CA LEU A 27 -43.66 1.54 -11.27
C LEU A 27 -42.73 0.58 -10.52
N ILE A 28 -43.02 -0.71 -10.59
CA ILE A 28 -42.31 -1.80 -9.94
C ILE A 28 -42.58 -3.06 -10.76
N TYR A 29 -41.64 -4.00 -10.87
CA TYR A 29 -41.97 -5.31 -11.46
C TYR A 29 -43.13 -5.99 -10.70
N PRO A 30 -44.16 -6.55 -11.38
CA PRO A 30 -44.35 -6.63 -12.83
C PRO A 30 -45.16 -5.48 -13.46
N LEU A 31 -45.59 -4.47 -12.69
CA LEU A 31 -46.31 -3.27 -13.14
C LEU A 31 -45.41 -2.35 -14.00
N SER A 32 -45.24 -2.74 -15.27
CA SER A 32 -44.42 -2.05 -16.28
C SER A 32 -44.90 -2.36 -17.70
N THR A 33 -44.39 -1.65 -18.71
CA THR A 33 -44.71 -1.90 -20.14
C THR A 33 -44.36 -3.31 -20.61
N ASN A 34 -43.40 -3.98 -19.96
CA ASN A 34 -43.00 -5.36 -20.25
C ASN A 34 -43.70 -6.42 -19.40
N GLY A 35 -44.52 -6.01 -18.42
CA GLY A 35 -45.31 -6.92 -17.59
C GLY A 35 -44.48 -7.99 -16.86
N THR A 36 -45.05 -9.19 -16.76
CA THR A 36 -44.39 -10.37 -16.18
C THR A 36 -43.26 -10.93 -17.04
N ARG A 37 -43.17 -10.53 -18.31
CA ARG A 37 -42.11 -10.95 -19.24
C ARG A 37 -40.85 -10.10 -19.14
N ALA A 38 -40.84 -9.06 -18.30
CA ALA A 38 -39.72 -8.12 -18.21
C ALA A 38 -38.36 -8.80 -18.02
N ALA A 39 -38.27 -9.85 -17.21
CA ALA A 39 -37.04 -10.61 -17.00
C ALA A 39 -36.49 -11.35 -18.24
N GLN A 40 -37.24 -11.39 -19.34
CA GLN A 40 -36.90 -12.04 -20.62
C GLN A 40 -36.69 -11.04 -21.78
N ILE A 41 -36.98 -9.75 -21.54
CA ILE A 41 -36.91 -8.69 -22.54
C ILE A 41 -35.71 -7.79 -22.23
N SER A 42 -34.90 -7.50 -23.25
CA SER A 42 -33.78 -6.55 -23.17
C SER A 42 -34.21 -5.17 -23.63
N ASN A 43 -33.62 -4.11 -23.10
CA ASN A 43 -34.06 -2.75 -23.40
C ASN A 43 -32.92 -1.78 -23.74
N THR A 44 -33.19 -0.72 -24.53
CA THR A 44 -32.23 0.40 -24.68
C THR A 44 -32.35 1.38 -23.52
N ILE A 45 -33.58 1.75 -23.14
CA ILE A 45 -33.85 2.69 -22.05
C ILE A 45 -34.86 2.08 -21.10
N SER A 46 -34.56 2.08 -19.81
CA SER A 46 -35.44 1.58 -18.76
C SER A 46 -35.62 2.63 -17.66
N LEU A 47 -36.87 3.01 -17.37
CA LEU A 47 -37.21 4.00 -16.35
C LEU A 47 -38.24 3.41 -15.39
N HIS A 48 -37.85 3.22 -14.13
CA HIS A 48 -38.72 2.66 -13.10
C HIS A 48 -38.85 3.59 -11.89
N ALA A 49 -40.07 3.84 -11.43
CA ALA A 49 -40.27 4.69 -10.26
C ALA A 49 -39.75 4.05 -8.95
N LEU A 50 -39.86 2.72 -8.80
CA LEU A 50 -39.34 1.97 -7.65
C LEU A 50 -38.30 0.95 -8.07
N ALA A 51 -38.68 -0.08 -8.82
CA ALA A 51 -37.73 -1.14 -9.18
C ALA A 51 -37.95 -1.71 -10.59
N GLY A 52 -36.86 -1.85 -11.33
CA GLY A 52 -36.83 -2.42 -12.67
C GLY A 52 -36.22 -3.81 -12.70
N VAL A 53 -36.80 -4.70 -13.51
CA VAL A 53 -36.27 -6.02 -13.82
C VAL A 53 -36.21 -6.18 -15.33
N SER A 54 -35.06 -6.56 -15.88
CA SER A 54 -34.89 -6.81 -17.32
C SER A 54 -33.99 -7.99 -17.61
N ALA A 55 -34.04 -8.48 -18.86
CA ALA A 55 -33.09 -9.50 -19.31
C ALA A 55 -31.72 -8.90 -19.65
N GLY A 56 -31.68 -7.67 -20.16
CA GLY A 56 -30.46 -6.97 -20.53
C GLY A 56 -30.73 -5.48 -20.75
N GLU A 57 -29.68 -4.66 -20.68
CA GLU A 57 -29.78 -3.22 -20.94
C GLU A 57 -28.66 -2.78 -21.90
N ASP A 58 -29.01 -2.08 -22.98
CA ASP A 58 -28.10 -1.60 -24.03
C ASP A 58 -28.03 -0.05 -24.10
N GLY A 59 -28.34 0.63 -23.00
CA GLY A 59 -28.27 2.08 -22.92
C GLY A 59 -28.35 2.59 -21.48
N ALA A 60 -29.52 3.03 -21.03
CA ALA A 60 -29.70 3.64 -19.73
C ALA A 60 -30.79 2.95 -18.91
N ALA A 61 -30.49 2.53 -17.70
CA ALA A 61 -31.49 2.03 -16.75
C ALA A 61 -31.48 2.87 -15.47
N ILE A 62 -32.60 3.51 -15.16
CA ILE A 62 -32.75 4.36 -13.99
C ILE A 62 -33.94 3.86 -13.18
N SER A 63 -33.70 3.52 -11.91
CA SER A 63 -34.74 3.07 -10.98
C SER A 63 -34.71 3.85 -9.67
N GLY A 64 -35.86 4.17 -9.08
CA GLY A 64 -35.90 4.88 -7.80
C GLY A 64 -35.17 4.16 -6.67
N LEU A 65 -35.34 2.82 -6.56
CA LEU A 65 -34.73 2.00 -5.51
C LEU A 65 -33.77 0.95 -6.07
N ALA A 66 -34.20 0.12 -7.03
CA ALA A 66 -33.40 -1.03 -7.43
C ALA A 66 -33.52 -1.39 -8.92
N THR A 67 -32.41 -1.86 -9.49
CA THR A 67 -32.36 -2.41 -10.85
C THR A 67 -31.78 -3.81 -10.83
N ILE A 68 -32.48 -4.78 -11.42
CA ILE A 68 -32.05 -6.18 -11.53
C ILE A 68 -32.00 -6.57 -13.02
N ILE A 69 -30.79 -6.81 -13.53
CA ILE A 69 -30.53 -7.23 -14.91
C ILE A 69 -30.09 -8.69 -14.90
N LYS A 70 -30.86 -9.58 -15.55
CA LYS A 70 -30.60 -11.03 -15.57
C LYS A 70 -29.47 -11.45 -16.50
N GLY A 71 -29.09 -10.59 -17.44
CA GLY A 71 -28.01 -10.80 -18.39
C GLY A 71 -27.02 -9.63 -18.35
N ASP A 72 -26.64 -9.16 -19.53
CA ASP A 72 -25.59 -8.15 -19.69
C ASP A 72 -26.14 -6.72 -19.63
N GLN A 73 -25.25 -5.81 -19.24
CA GLN A 73 -25.50 -4.39 -19.16
C GLN A 73 -24.45 -3.64 -19.99
N ARG A 74 -24.91 -2.70 -20.84
CA ARG A 74 -24.09 -1.75 -21.58
C ARG A 74 -24.66 -0.34 -21.39
N GLY A 75 -23.80 0.63 -21.10
CA GLY A 75 -24.17 2.01 -20.84
C GLY A 75 -24.26 2.36 -19.34
N VAL A 76 -25.32 3.02 -18.89
CA VAL A 76 -25.44 3.60 -17.54
C VAL A 76 -26.56 2.94 -16.75
N VAL A 77 -26.28 2.55 -15.50
CA VAL A 77 -27.31 2.10 -14.55
C VAL A 77 -27.25 2.93 -13.28
N ILE A 78 -28.39 3.49 -12.87
CA ILE A 78 -28.51 4.32 -11.66
C ILE A 78 -29.68 3.80 -10.83
N SER A 79 -29.43 3.48 -9.57
CA SER A 79 -30.50 3.15 -8.61
C SER A 79 -30.29 3.80 -7.26
N GLY A 80 -31.37 4.17 -6.58
CA GLY A 80 -31.28 4.77 -5.24
C GLY A 80 -30.65 3.85 -4.18
N LEU A 81 -30.85 2.54 -4.27
CA LEU A 81 -30.30 1.56 -3.31
C LEU A 81 -29.34 0.58 -3.97
N ALA A 82 -29.78 -0.17 -4.99
CA ALA A 82 -29.00 -1.30 -5.47
C ALA A 82 -29.10 -1.57 -6.98
N ASN A 83 -27.96 -1.91 -7.59
CA ASN A 83 -27.88 -2.49 -8.92
C ASN A 83 -27.38 -3.94 -8.82
N THR A 84 -28.11 -4.89 -9.41
CA THR A 84 -27.68 -6.29 -9.52
C THR A 84 -27.67 -6.71 -10.98
N ILE A 85 -26.48 -7.07 -11.49
CA ILE A 85 -26.26 -7.49 -12.86
C ILE A 85 -25.70 -8.92 -12.83
N ALA A 86 -26.44 -9.87 -13.39
CA ALA A 86 -26.02 -11.27 -13.38
C ALA A 86 -24.99 -11.62 -14.47
N GLY A 87 -24.93 -10.84 -15.56
CA GLY A 87 -23.94 -10.97 -16.63
C GLY A 87 -22.74 -10.03 -16.47
N ALA A 88 -22.19 -9.62 -17.61
CA ALA A 88 -21.15 -8.61 -17.71
C ALA A 88 -21.75 -7.20 -17.74
N ALA A 89 -21.02 -6.24 -17.21
CA ALA A 89 -21.44 -4.85 -17.15
C ALA A 89 -20.37 -3.97 -17.80
N LYS A 90 -20.77 -3.13 -18.76
CA LYS A 90 -19.86 -2.23 -19.50
C LYS A 90 -20.42 -0.81 -19.49
N GLY A 91 -19.75 0.08 -18.75
CA GLY A 91 -20.12 1.48 -18.64
C GLY A 91 -20.11 1.95 -17.20
N ALA A 92 -21.15 2.66 -16.75
CA ALA A 92 -21.22 3.23 -15.41
C ALA A 92 -22.36 2.61 -14.59
N GLN A 93 -22.08 2.26 -13.35
CA GLN A 93 -23.06 1.77 -12.37
C GLN A 93 -22.99 2.65 -11.13
N VAL A 94 -24.11 3.25 -10.75
CA VAL A 94 -24.22 4.10 -9.57
C VAL A 94 -25.35 3.60 -8.70
N ALA A 95 -25.05 3.28 -7.45
CA ALA A 95 -26.04 2.85 -6.47
C ALA A 95 -25.85 3.60 -5.15
N GLY A 96 -26.93 3.96 -4.47
CA GLY A 96 -26.80 4.58 -3.14
C GLY A 96 -26.19 3.63 -2.11
N LEU A 97 -26.38 2.32 -2.23
CA LEU A 97 -25.80 1.33 -1.30
C LEU A 97 -24.91 0.30 -2.00
N LEU A 98 -25.44 -0.44 -2.99
CA LEU A 98 -24.82 -1.68 -3.48
C LEU A 98 -24.77 -1.75 -5.01
N ASN A 99 -23.59 -2.01 -5.58
CA ASN A 99 -23.47 -2.56 -6.93
C ASN A 99 -22.96 -4.00 -6.86
N VAL A 100 -23.68 -4.93 -7.50
CA VAL A 100 -23.29 -6.34 -7.58
C VAL A 100 -23.29 -6.77 -9.04
N VAL A 101 -22.12 -7.12 -9.57
CA VAL A 101 -21.93 -7.67 -10.91
C VAL A 101 -21.38 -9.09 -10.77
N LYS A 102 -22.17 -10.11 -11.12
CA LYS A 102 -21.69 -11.50 -11.04
C LYS A 102 -20.62 -11.83 -12.08
N GLY A 103 -20.62 -11.13 -13.21
CA GLY A 103 -19.61 -11.22 -14.26
C GLY A 103 -18.51 -10.15 -14.12
N HIS A 104 -18.05 -9.68 -15.28
CA HIS A 104 -16.97 -8.69 -15.38
C HIS A 104 -17.58 -7.30 -15.47
N SER A 105 -17.10 -6.38 -14.63
CA SER A 105 -17.41 -4.96 -14.71
C SER A 105 -16.29 -4.23 -15.47
N LYS A 106 -16.63 -3.51 -16.54
CA LYS A 106 -15.69 -2.68 -17.30
C LYS A 106 -16.19 -1.24 -17.33
N GLY A 107 -15.51 -0.36 -16.63
CA GLY A 107 -15.87 1.07 -16.53
C GLY A 107 -15.85 1.57 -15.09
N ILE A 108 -16.92 2.24 -14.67
CA ILE A 108 -17.02 2.88 -13.35
C ILE A 108 -18.12 2.17 -12.55
N ALA A 109 -17.79 1.75 -11.33
CA ALA A 109 -18.77 1.29 -10.33
C ALA A 109 -18.65 2.18 -9.09
N ALA A 110 -19.73 2.88 -8.76
CA ALA A 110 -19.80 3.78 -7.60
C ALA A 110 -20.95 3.37 -6.69
N ALA A 111 -20.65 3.06 -5.44
CA ALA A 111 -21.64 2.64 -4.46
C ALA A 111 -21.44 3.37 -3.13
N GLY A 112 -22.52 3.76 -2.45
CA GLY A 112 -22.37 4.38 -1.12
C GLY A 112 -21.79 3.41 -0.08
N LEU A 113 -22.01 2.09 -0.21
CA LEU A 113 -21.45 1.10 0.71
C LEU A 113 -20.53 0.10 0.02
N ILE A 114 -21.01 -0.67 -0.95
CA ILE A 114 -20.27 -1.83 -1.48
C ILE A 114 -20.35 -1.92 -3.00
N ASN A 115 -19.20 -2.07 -3.65
CA ASN A 115 -19.12 -2.64 -5.00
C ASN A 115 -18.60 -4.09 -4.92
N MET A 116 -19.26 -4.99 -5.64
CA MET A 116 -18.81 -6.37 -5.79
C MET A 116 -18.84 -6.77 -7.25
N ALA A 117 -17.71 -7.29 -7.75
CA ALA A 117 -17.59 -7.85 -9.08
C ALA A 117 -16.79 -9.17 -9.05
N ARG A 118 -16.93 -10.01 -10.09
CA ARG A 118 -15.96 -11.09 -10.31
C ARG A 118 -14.61 -10.50 -10.70
N SER A 119 -14.63 -9.57 -11.66
CA SER A 119 -13.46 -8.81 -12.10
C SER A 119 -13.90 -7.39 -12.44
N ALA A 120 -13.08 -6.41 -12.08
CA ALA A 120 -13.34 -4.99 -12.29
C ALA A 120 -12.21 -4.34 -13.08
N LYS A 121 -12.46 -4.06 -14.35
CA LYS A 121 -11.54 -3.34 -15.23
C LYS A 121 -11.98 -1.88 -15.33
N GLY A 122 -11.39 -1.04 -14.50
CA GLY A 122 -11.69 0.38 -14.40
C GLY A 122 -11.63 0.84 -12.95
N LEU A 123 -12.57 1.70 -12.55
CA LEU A 123 -12.64 2.31 -11.23
C LEU A 123 -13.81 1.73 -10.42
N GLU A 124 -13.50 1.16 -9.26
CA GLU A 124 -14.48 0.86 -8.22
C GLU A 124 -14.31 1.84 -7.05
N ALA A 125 -15.36 2.61 -6.75
CA ALA A 125 -15.39 3.57 -5.66
C ALA A 125 -16.55 3.24 -4.70
N ALA A 126 -16.22 2.95 -3.44
CA ALA A 126 -17.21 2.58 -2.44
C ALA A 126 -17.02 3.33 -1.12
N GLY A 127 -18.10 3.66 -0.41
CA GLY A 127 -17.96 4.24 0.93
C GLY A 127 -17.38 3.25 1.95
N LEU A 128 -17.63 1.94 1.82
CA LEU A 128 -17.08 0.93 2.72
C LEU A 128 -16.15 -0.05 2.03
N LEU A 129 -16.63 -0.82 1.05
CA LEU A 129 -15.91 -1.98 0.51
C LEU A 129 -15.95 -2.08 -1.01
N ASN A 130 -14.80 -2.34 -1.64
CA ASN A 130 -14.76 -2.88 -3.00
C ASN A 130 -14.24 -4.33 -2.97
N ILE A 131 -14.93 -5.23 -3.66
CA ILE A 131 -14.59 -6.66 -3.71
C ILE A 131 -14.54 -7.12 -5.16
N ALA A 132 -13.36 -7.50 -5.63
CA ALA A 132 -13.14 -8.06 -6.96
C ALA A 132 -12.47 -9.44 -6.84
N LYS A 133 -13.24 -10.52 -7.04
CA LYS A 133 -12.76 -11.89 -6.75
C LYS A 133 -11.47 -12.27 -7.49
N GLU A 134 -11.33 -11.86 -8.74
CA GLU A 134 -10.19 -12.22 -9.60
C GLU A 134 -9.25 -11.06 -9.84
N GLN A 135 -9.74 -9.95 -10.40
CA GLN A 135 -8.91 -8.81 -10.80
C GLN A 135 -9.61 -7.47 -10.54
N ALA A 136 -8.87 -6.48 -10.04
CA ALA A 136 -9.26 -5.08 -10.03
C ALA A 136 -8.16 -4.19 -10.63
N THR A 137 -8.53 -3.19 -11.43
CA THR A 137 -7.58 -2.16 -11.88
C THR A 137 -7.38 -1.11 -10.78
N VAL A 138 -8.42 -0.35 -10.45
CA VAL A 138 -8.39 0.67 -9.39
C VAL A 138 -9.54 0.46 -8.43
N GLN A 139 -9.23 0.35 -7.13
CA GLN A 139 -10.23 0.32 -6.05
C GLN A 139 -9.97 1.44 -5.05
N ALA A 140 -11.00 2.20 -4.73
CA ALA A 140 -10.98 3.25 -3.71
C ALA A 140 -12.13 3.04 -2.73
N ALA A 141 -11.82 2.81 -1.46
CA ALA A 141 -12.83 2.51 -0.43
C ALA A 141 -12.61 3.30 0.85
N GLY A 142 -13.69 3.67 1.54
CA GLY A 142 -13.56 4.28 2.87
C GLY A 142 -12.99 3.30 3.91
N LEU A 143 -13.31 2.00 3.85
CA LEU A 143 -12.76 1.00 4.77
C LEU A 143 -11.75 0.07 4.12
N SER A 144 -12.16 -0.73 3.12
CA SER A 144 -11.26 -1.77 2.60
C SER A 144 -11.49 -2.16 1.15
N ASN A 145 -10.41 -2.55 0.48
CA ASN A 145 -10.44 -3.14 -0.84
C ASN A 145 -9.93 -4.58 -0.79
N VAL A 146 -10.61 -5.48 -1.49
CA VAL A 146 -10.23 -6.89 -1.60
C VAL A 146 -10.17 -7.29 -3.07
N ALA A 147 -9.04 -7.86 -3.48
CA ALA A 147 -8.89 -8.37 -4.83
C ALA A 147 -8.07 -9.68 -4.90
N GLY A 148 -8.27 -10.49 -5.94
CA GLY A 148 -7.28 -11.52 -6.29
C GLY A 148 -5.97 -10.86 -6.75
N THR A 149 -6.05 -10.14 -7.86
CA THR A 149 -4.99 -9.28 -8.39
C THR A 149 -5.45 -7.83 -8.41
N ALA A 150 -4.63 -6.90 -7.95
CA ALA A 150 -4.92 -5.46 -8.06
C ALA A 150 -3.75 -4.69 -8.71
N GLU A 151 -4.04 -3.59 -9.38
CA GLU A 151 -2.99 -2.62 -9.76
C GLU A 151 -2.91 -1.54 -8.67
N PHE A 152 -4.01 -0.83 -8.42
CA PHE A 152 -4.06 0.24 -7.41
C PHE A 152 -5.20 0.02 -6.41
N GLN A 153 -4.87 0.07 -5.12
CA GLN A 153 -5.86 0.01 -4.05
C GLN A 153 -5.61 1.15 -3.05
N VAL A 154 -6.64 1.92 -2.75
CA VAL A 154 -6.59 2.99 -1.73
C VAL A 154 -7.74 2.79 -0.75
N ALA A 155 -7.43 2.65 0.54
CA ALA A 155 -8.43 2.42 1.57
C ALA A 155 -8.16 3.18 2.87
N GLY A 156 -9.21 3.56 3.60
CA GLY A 156 -9.04 4.17 4.91
C GLY A 156 -8.46 3.22 5.96
N LEU A 157 -8.86 1.94 5.97
CA LEU A 157 -8.33 0.95 6.92
C LEU A 157 -7.32 0.01 6.28
N GLY A 158 -7.69 -0.68 5.20
CA GLY A 158 -6.77 -1.69 4.66
C GLY A 158 -7.09 -2.26 3.29
N ASN A 159 -6.03 -2.77 2.64
CA ASN A 159 -6.12 -3.42 1.35
C ASN A 159 -5.61 -4.86 1.44
N ILE A 160 -6.33 -5.77 0.79
CA ILE A 160 -5.97 -7.18 0.69
C ILE A 160 -5.91 -7.55 -0.79
N ALA A 161 -4.78 -8.11 -1.21
CA ALA A 161 -4.65 -8.71 -2.52
C ALA A 161 -3.83 -10.00 -2.45
N LYS A 162 -4.01 -10.96 -3.36
CA LYS A 162 -2.98 -12.02 -3.52
C LYS A 162 -1.75 -11.43 -4.22
N THR A 163 -1.99 -10.67 -5.29
CA THR A 163 -0.95 -9.99 -6.07
C THR A 163 -1.33 -8.52 -6.25
N ASN A 164 -0.44 -7.60 -5.90
CA ASN A 164 -0.55 -6.19 -6.25
C ASN A 164 0.59 -5.80 -7.22
N ASN A 165 0.21 -5.45 -8.45
CA ASN A 165 1.14 -5.08 -9.53
C ASN A 165 1.43 -3.57 -9.60
N GLY A 166 0.85 -2.76 -8.71
CA GLY A 166 1.09 -1.33 -8.63
C GLY A 166 1.38 -0.93 -7.20
N VAL A 167 0.42 -0.26 -6.54
CA VAL A 167 0.57 0.24 -5.18
C VAL A 167 -0.69 -0.04 -4.35
N GLN A 168 -0.50 -0.45 -3.09
CA GLN A 168 -1.53 -0.43 -2.05
C GLN A 168 -1.27 0.73 -1.08
N ILE A 169 -2.30 1.55 -0.81
CA ILE A 169 -2.24 2.65 0.16
C ILE A 169 -3.37 2.46 1.18
N ALA A 170 -3.02 2.35 2.45
CA ALA A 170 -3.96 2.15 3.54
C ALA A 170 -3.65 3.05 4.73
N GLY A 171 -4.69 3.50 5.45
CA GLY A 171 -4.49 4.19 6.71
C GLY A 171 -3.86 3.29 7.78
N LEU A 172 -4.20 1.99 7.81
CA LEU A 172 -3.67 1.08 8.84
C LEU A 172 -2.84 -0.06 8.28
N ILE A 173 -3.40 -0.91 7.40
CA ILE A 173 -2.79 -2.20 7.04
C ILE A 173 -2.89 -2.53 5.55
N ASN A 174 -1.79 -2.94 4.93
CA ASN A 174 -1.82 -3.64 3.63
C ASN A 174 -1.35 -5.08 3.77
N THR A 175 -2.01 -6.00 3.07
CA THR A 175 -1.62 -7.41 2.99
C THR A 175 -1.57 -7.87 1.54
N ALA A 176 -0.45 -8.51 1.16
CA ALA A 176 -0.36 -9.23 -0.11
C ALA A 176 0.52 -10.48 -0.07
N ALA A 177 0.41 -11.40 -1.03
CA ALA A 177 1.48 -12.40 -1.21
C ALA A 177 2.64 -11.78 -1.99
N GLN A 178 2.33 -11.13 -3.12
CA GLN A 178 3.28 -10.39 -3.95
C GLN A 178 2.83 -8.93 -4.06
N ALA A 179 3.72 -7.98 -3.78
CA ALA A 179 3.44 -6.56 -3.95
C ALA A 179 4.57 -5.85 -4.71
N ASN A 180 4.19 -4.88 -5.54
CA ASN A 180 5.14 -3.94 -6.12
C ASN A 180 5.39 -2.76 -5.17
N GLY A 181 4.36 -2.20 -4.53
CA GLY A 181 4.52 -1.19 -3.48
C GLY A 181 3.42 -1.23 -2.44
N GLN A 182 3.76 -0.91 -1.20
CA GLN A 182 2.80 -0.80 -0.09
C GLN A 182 3.10 0.42 0.76
N ILE A 183 2.07 1.18 1.13
CA ILE A 183 2.13 2.32 2.04
C ILE A 183 1.02 2.15 3.06
N ALA A 184 1.37 1.94 4.32
CA ALA A 184 0.43 1.78 5.42
C ALA A 184 0.79 2.72 6.57
N GLY A 185 -0.20 3.28 7.26
CA GLY A 185 0.09 4.07 8.45
C GLY A 185 0.68 3.23 9.58
N LEU A 186 0.32 1.95 9.70
CA LEU A 186 0.83 1.08 10.78
C LEU A 186 1.64 -0.11 10.26
N ILE A 187 1.05 -0.99 9.44
CA ILE A 187 1.64 -2.30 9.15
C ILE A 187 1.52 -2.68 7.67
N ASN A 188 2.60 -3.16 7.07
CA ASN A 188 2.55 -3.87 5.80
C ASN A 188 2.98 -5.32 5.97
N ILE A 189 2.22 -6.24 5.39
CA ILE A 189 2.51 -7.68 5.39
C ILE A 189 2.58 -8.16 3.95
N ALA A 190 3.71 -8.81 3.60
CA ALA A 190 3.87 -9.46 2.31
C ALA A 190 4.65 -10.78 2.39
N GLN A 191 4.65 -11.59 1.33
CA GLN A 191 5.72 -12.59 1.17
C GLN A 191 6.89 -11.97 0.41
N LYS A 192 6.61 -11.31 -0.73
CA LYS A 192 7.62 -10.65 -1.56
C LYS A 192 7.21 -9.25 -1.96
N VAL A 193 8.09 -8.27 -1.74
CA VAL A 193 7.94 -6.88 -2.20
C VAL A 193 9.11 -6.48 -3.10
N LYS A 194 8.83 -6.15 -4.37
CA LYS A 194 9.88 -5.73 -5.33
C LYS A 194 10.20 -4.23 -5.29
N GLY A 195 9.31 -3.43 -4.73
CA GLY A 195 9.50 -1.98 -4.62
C GLY A 195 9.49 -1.53 -3.16
N VAL A 196 8.88 -0.39 -2.91
CA VAL A 196 8.92 0.29 -1.61
C VAL A 196 7.80 -0.21 -0.70
N GLN A 197 8.15 -0.50 0.55
CA GLN A 197 7.23 -0.93 1.60
C GLN A 197 7.32 0.05 2.78
N ILE A 198 6.42 1.03 2.86
CA ILE A 198 6.42 2.09 3.89
C ILE A 198 5.38 1.79 4.96
N ALA A 199 5.81 1.58 6.19
CA ALA A 199 4.93 1.42 7.34
C ALA A 199 5.34 2.39 8.45
N GLY A 200 4.38 3.05 9.10
CA GLY A 200 4.70 3.89 10.26
C GLY A 200 5.30 3.09 11.43
N LEU A 201 4.89 1.82 11.59
CA LEU A 201 5.41 0.94 12.64
C LEU A 201 6.19 -0.25 12.06
N ILE A 202 5.54 -1.17 11.34
CA ILE A 202 6.11 -2.49 11.07
C ILE A 202 5.96 -2.91 9.60
N ASN A 203 7.07 -3.31 8.98
CA ASN A 203 7.07 -4.08 7.74
C ASN A 203 7.41 -5.55 8.03
N ILE A 204 6.61 -6.47 7.50
CA ILE A 204 6.83 -7.92 7.60
C ILE A 204 6.88 -8.50 6.18
N ALA A 205 7.98 -9.15 5.82
CA ALA A 205 8.07 -9.90 4.56
C ALA A 205 9.07 -11.05 4.59
N ALA A 206 8.98 -11.98 3.62
CA ALA A 206 10.09 -12.91 3.38
C ALA A 206 11.22 -12.20 2.62
N GLU A 207 10.86 -11.40 1.60
CA GLU A 207 11.75 -10.59 0.79
C GLU A 207 11.15 -9.20 0.57
N SER A 208 11.95 -8.15 0.73
CA SER A 208 11.55 -6.77 0.43
C SER A 208 12.78 -5.99 -0.03
N ASP A 209 12.68 -5.29 -1.16
CA ASP A 209 13.82 -4.53 -1.69
C ASP A 209 14.06 -3.24 -0.88
N TYR A 210 12.99 -2.47 -0.62
CA TYR A 210 13.05 -1.17 0.08
C TYR A 210 12.02 -1.05 1.22
N PRO A 211 12.16 -1.80 2.32
CA PRO A 211 11.32 -1.61 3.50
C PRO A 211 11.75 -0.37 4.30
N ILE A 212 10.77 0.47 4.63
CA ILE A 212 10.94 1.69 5.42
C ILE A 212 9.88 1.67 6.52
N GLY A 213 10.32 1.53 7.75
CA GLY A 213 9.46 1.54 8.92
C GLY A 213 10.30 1.46 10.18
N PHE A 214 9.65 1.71 11.33
CA PHE A 214 10.32 1.65 12.63
C PHE A 214 10.96 0.27 12.86
N LEU A 215 10.24 -0.80 12.50
CA LEU A 215 10.72 -2.19 12.50
C LEU A 215 10.53 -2.84 11.14
N ASN A 216 11.57 -3.52 10.63
CA ASN A 216 11.52 -4.21 9.35
C ASN A 216 11.89 -5.69 9.52
N PHE A 217 10.89 -6.54 9.72
CA PHE A 217 11.05 -7.99 9.87
C PHE A 217 11.06 -8.67 8.50
N ILE A 218 12.24 -8.65 7.86
CA ILE A 218 12.43 -9.27 6.54
C ILE A 218 13.24 -10.56 6.68
N LYS A 219 12.66 -11.70 6.31
CA LYS A 219 13.29 -13.02 6.54
C LYS A 219 14.65 -13.15 5.86
N ASN A 220 14.73 -12.78 4.58
CA ASN A 220 15.92 -12.87 3.73
C ASN A 220 16.62 -11.50 3.57
N GLY A 221 16.45 -10.59 4.52
CA GLY A 221 17.04 -9.25 4.49
C GLY A 221 18.12 -9.02 5.56
N ALA A 222 18.58 -7.78 5.68
CA ALA A 222 19.59 -7.38 6.65
C ALA A 222 19.12 -7.59 8.10
N LYS A 223 19.93 -8.28 8.90
CA LYS A 223 19.75 -8.44 10.35
C LYS A 223 21.13 -8.37 10.99
N GLN A 224 21.44 -7.25 11.62
CA GLN A 224 22.75 -7.04 12.23
C GLN A 224 22.59 -6.47 13.64
N ILE A 225 23.44 -6.93 14.55
CA ILE A 225 23.66 -6.29 15.85
C ILE A 225 25.07 -5.74 15.84
N GLY A 226 25.24 -4.47 16.18
CA GLY A 226 26.54 -3.83 16.15
C GLY A 226 26.82 -2.96 17.35
N ALA A 227 28.11 -2.82 17.66
CA ALA A 227 28.62 -1.86 18.62
C ALA A 227 29.36 -0.75 17.85
N SER A 228 29.10 0.50 18.19
CA SER A 228 29.73 1.64 17.55
C SER A 228 30.07 2.74 18.52
N ILE A 229 31.05 3.56 18.14
CA ILE A 229 31.40 4.80 18.83
C ILE A 229 31.48 5.94 17.80
N ASP A 230 30.99 7.12 18.20
CA ASP A 230 31.07 8.32 17.38
C ASP A 230 32.00 9.40 17.98
N GLU A 231 32.21 10.48 17.24
CA GLU A 231 33.06 11.60 17.65
C GLU A 231 32.62 12.29 18.94
N SER A 232 31.34 12.15 19.31
CA SER A 232 30.73 12.72 20.51
C SER A 232 30.94 11.82 21.74
N GLY A 233 31.51 10.63 21.56
CA GLY A 233 31.68 9.64 22.61
C GLY A 233 30.43 8.81 22.88
N ASN A 234 29.43 8.82 22.00
CA ASN A 234 28.28 7.92 22.12
C ASN A 234 28.73 6.50 21.77
N ALA A 235 28.80 5.62 22.75
CA ALA A 235 28.98 4.19 22.55
C ALA A 235 27.60 3.51 22.50
N VAL A 236 27.20 3.01 21.34
CA VAL A 236 25.84 2.50 21.08
C VAL A 236 25.88 1.04 20.66
N LEU A 237 24.98 0.24 21.25
CA LEU A 237 24.60 -1.06 20.73
C LEU A 237 23.33 -0.89 19.89
N ALA A 238 23.41 -1.23 18.60
CA ALA A 238 22.34 -1.00 17.64
C ALA A 238 21.93 -2.28 16.91
N LEU A 239 20.63 -2.46 16.77
CA LEU A 239 19.98 -3.41 15.89
C LEU A 239 19.71 -2.73 14.54
N ARG A 240 20.15 -3.37 13.46
CA ARG A 240 19.85 -3.00 12.07
C ARG A 240 19.00 -4.08 11.44
N THR A 241 17.78 -3.74 11.04
CA THR A 241 16.85 -4.69 10.41
C THR A 241 16.27 -4.10 9.15
N GLY A 242 16.28 -4.86 8.05
CA GLY A 242 15.88 -4.33 6.76
C GLY A 242 15.81 -5.35 5.65
N GLY A 243 15.63 -4.85 4.44
CA GLY A 243 15.52 -5.61 3.21
C GLY A 243 16.84 -5.74 2.48
N LYS A 244 16.77 -5.74 1.15
CA LYS A 244 17.93 -5.83 0.27
C LYS A 244 18.76 -4.55 0.24
N TYR A 245 18.10 -3.39 0.18
CA TYR A 245 18.76 -2.10 0.04
C TYR A 245 18.56 -1.19 1.25
N THR A 246 17.37 -1.14 1.85
CA THR A 246 17.13 -0.27 3.02
C THR A 246 17.03 -1.06 4.31
N TYR A 247 17.40 -0.43 5.43
CA TYR A 247 17.25 -0.97 6.77
C TYR A 247 16.93 0.13 7.78
N GLY A 248 16.22 -0.23 8.84
CA GLY A 248 16.04 0.60 10.02
C GLY A 248 17.14 0.35 11.04
N ILE A 249 17.47 1.38 11.81
CA ILE A 249 18.46 1.38 12.89
C ILE A 249 17.73 1.72 14.18
N MET A 250 17.95 0.94 15.22
CA MET A 250 17.55 1.27 16.59
C MET A 250 18.67 0.88 17.53
N GLY A 251 19.05 1.77 18.43
CA GLY A 251 20.12 1.51 19.37
C GLY A 251 19.90 2.16 20.72
N ALA A 252 20.62 1.64 21.69
CA ALA A 252 20.74 2.24 23.01
C ALA A 252 22.20 2.16 23.46
N GLY A 253 22.63 3.14 24.24
CA GLY A 253 24.04 3.29 24.55
C GLY A 253 24.33 4.21 25.72
N TYR A 254 25.61 4.47 25.88
CA TYR A 254 26.15 5.34 26.91
C TYR A 254 27.14 6.33 26.27
N ASN A 255 27.09 7.59 26.68
CA ASN A 255 28.07 8.60 26.28
C ASN A 255 29.20 8.63 27.31
N VAL A 256 30.43 8.38 26.85
CA VAL A 256 31.62 8.27 27.72
C VAL A 256 32.31 9.62 28.00
N ARG A 257 31.75 10.73 27.53
CA ARG A 257 32.30 12.09 27.66
C ARG A 257 31.33 13.09 28.30
N MET A 258 30.03 12.77 28.31
CA MET A 258 28.94 13.66 28.72
C MET A 258 28.29 13.14 30.00
N ASP A 259 28.84 13.52 31.14
CA ASP A 259 28.39 13.03 32.46
C ASP A 259 26.97 13.48 32.82
N ASN A 260 26.53 14.64 32.30
CA ASN A 260 25.22 15.21 32.61
C ASN A 260 24.07 14.57 31.83
N ALA A 261 24.33 13.94 30.68
CA ALA A 261 23.33 13.27 29.84
C ALA A 261 23.89 11.98 29.20
N PRO A 262 24.20 10.97 30.03
CA PRO A 262 24.99 9.84 29.59
C PRO A 262 24.20 8.79 28.79
N TYR A 263 22.88 8.67 28.95
CA TYR A 263 22.13 7.64 28.24
C TYR A 263 21.84 8.06 26.81
N VAL A 264 22.08 7.16 25.85
CA VAL A 264 21.88 7.42 24.42
C VAL A 264 20.77 6.52 23.89
N MET A 265 19.82 7.11 23.16
CA MET A 265 18.89 6.37 22.31
C MET A 265 19.14 6.75 20.86
N GLU A 266 19.19 5.77 19.95
CA GLU A 266 19.43 5.97 18.51
C GLU A 266 18.27 5.41 17.70
N ALA A 267 17.82 6.16 16.70
CA ALA A 267 16.88 5.69 15.69
C ALA A 267 17.27 6.24 14.31
N GLY A 268 17.19 5.43 13.27
CA GLY A 268 17.65 5.84 11.95
C GLY A 268 17.22 4.96 10.80
N LEU A 269 17.61 5.36 9.61
CA LEU A 269 17.43 4.65 8.36
C LEU A 269 18.77 4.56 7.65
N GLY A 270 19.05 3.39 7.08
CA GLY A 270 20.24 3.13 6.30
C GLY A 270 19.91 2.63 4.90
N PHE A 271 20.81 2.94 3.98
CA PHE A 271 20.80 2.45 2.61
C PHE A 271 22.13 1.73 2.34
N HIS A 272 22.03 0.47 1.95
CA HIS A 272 23.16 -0.38 1.62
C HIS A 272 23.40 -0.42 0.10
N ILE A 273 24.62 -0.05 -0.31
CA ILE A 273 25.11 -0.18 -1.68
C ILE A 273 26.13 -1.33 -1.71
N PRO A 274 25.79 -2.49 -2.28
CA PRO A 274 26.75 -3.58 -2.42
C PRO A 274 27.75 -3.23 -3.52
N VAL A 275 29.04 -3.10 -3.18
CA VAL A 275 30.12 -2.85 -4.15
C VAL A 275 30.80 -4.15 -4.55
N SER A 276 31.14 -4.99 -3.57
CA SER A 276 31.68 -6.34 -3.79
C SER A 276 31.34 -7.25 -2.61
N LYS A 277 31.83 -8.50 -2.63
CA LYS A 277 31.69 -9.41 -1.48
C LYS A 277 32.43 -8.91 -0.23
N LEU A 278 33.49 -8.12 -0.42
CA LEU A 278 34.37 -7.64 0.64
C LEU A 278 34.03 -6.21 1.08
N PHE A 279 33.60 -5.37 0.15
CA PHE A 279 33.35 -3.95 0.39
C PHE A 279 31.89 -3.56 0.22
N ARG A 280 31.42 -2.75 1.16
CA ARG A 280 30.06 -2.26 1.29
C ARG A 280 30.10 -0.74 1.51
N VAL A 281 29.16 -0.02 0.90
CA VAL A 281 28.94 1.39 1.24
C VAL A 281 27.58 1.49 1.91
N ASN A 282 27.56 2.07 3.11
CA ASN A 282 26.35 2.24 3.91
C ASN A 282 26.11 3.75 4.08
N LEU A 283 24.96 4.23 3.64
CA LEU A 283 24.54 5.61 3.86
C LEU A 283 23.52 5.60 4.99
N GLU A 284 23.86 6.13 6.15
CA GLU A 284 22.98 6.17 7.32
C GLU A 284 22.53 7.60 7.63
N VAL A 285 21.24 7.77 7.90
CA VAL A 285 20.68 8.94 8.57
C VAL A 285 20.18 8.47 9.92
N SER A 286 20.66 9.08 11.00
CA SER A 286 20.34 8.68 12.37
C SER A 286 20.04 9.89 13.23
N ASN A 287 19.19 9.68 14.22
CA ASN A 287 18.92 10.63 15.29
C ASN A 287 19.31 9.98 16.60
N THR A 288 20.03 10.72 17.42
CA THR A 288 20.44 10.31 18.77
C THR A 288 19.89 11.29 19.79
N ALA A 289 19.38 10.77 20.90
CA ALA A 289 18.95 11.52 22.06
C ALA A 289 19.84 11.14 23.24
N ASN A 290 20.64 12.09 23.72
CA ASN A 290 21.43 11.99 24.94
C ASN A 290 20.61 12.53 26.11
N THR A 291 20.43 11.77 27.19
CA THR A 291 19.63 12.21 28.34
C THR A 291 20.10 11.61 29.66
N ASN A 292 19.68 12.23 30.77
CA ASN A 292 19.73 11.67 32.12
C ASN A 292 18.34 11.26 32.65
N PHE A 293 17.31 11.27 31.78
CA PHE A 293 15.89 11.05 32.13
C PHE A 293 15.32 12.05 33.15
N LYS A 294 15.98 13.19 33.33
CA LYS A 294 15.52 14.30 34.18
C LYS A 294 15.24 15.52 33.30
N GLN A 295 16.19 16.47 33.24
CA GLN A 295 16.01 17.76 32.57
C GLN A 295 16.91 17.92 31.35
N ASP A 296 18.02 17.20 31.28
CA ASP A 296 19.00 17.40 30.21
C ASP A 296 18.69 16.45 29.05
N ALA A 297 18.50 17.05 27.87
CA ALA A 297 18.33 16.33 26.62
C ALA A 297 19.10 17.04 25.50
N TYR A 298 19.93 16.30 24.78
CA TYR A 298 20.59 16.76 23.58
C TYR A 298 20.16 15.88 22.41
N TYR A 299 19.77 16.51 21.31
CA TYR A 299 19.36 15.82 20.09
C TYR A 299 20.40 16.05 19.00
N LYS A 300 20.91 14.96 18.43
CA LYS A 300 21.84 15.00 17.31
C LYS A 300 21.29 14.21 16.14
N SER A 301 21.16 14.86 14.99
CA SER A 301 20.91 14.25 13.69
C SER A 301 22.22 14.10 12.94
N SER A 302 22.53 12.88 12.48
CA SER A 302 23.76 12.55 11.78
C SER A 302 23.47 11.95 10.41
N PHE A 303 24.14 12.47 9.38
CA PHE A 303 24.32 11.76 8.11
C PHE A 303 25.71 11.14 8.07
N ARG A 304 25.80 9.85 7.72
CA ARG A 304 27.03 9.05 7.80
C ARG A 304 27.21 8.22 6.53
N PRO A 305 28.10 8.62 5.60
CA PRO A 305 28.57 7.73 4.56
C PRO A 305 29.69 6.84 5.12
N LEU A 306 29.42 5.55 5.26
CA LEU A 306 30.30 4.56 5.89
C LEU A 306 30.82 3.57 4.86
N LEU A 307 32.11 3.24 4.97
CA LEU A 307 32.73 2.13 4.28
C LEU A 307 32.71 0.90 5.21
N GLY A 308 32.15 -0.21 4.72
CA GLY A 308 32.09 -1.49 5.40
C GLY A 308 33.04 -2.50 4.78
N LEU A 309 33.87 -3.13 5.61
CA LEU A 309 34.74 -4.26 5.27
C LEU A 309 34.13 -5.54 5.86
N THR A 310 33.59 -6.40 5.00
CA THR A 310 32.98 -7.68 5.39
C THR A 310 34.05 -8.76 5.54
N LEU A 311 34.31 -9.18 6.78
CA LEU A 311 35.26 -10.24 7.11
C LEU A 311 34.51 -11.57 7.32
N GLY A 312 34.65 -12.49 6.37
CA GLY A 312 33.94 -13.76 6.39
C GLY A 312 32.45 -13.58 6.10
N LYS A 313 31.59 -14.28 6.86
CA LYS A 313 30.12 -14.27 6.66
C LYS A 313 29.35 -13.47 7.70
N HIS A 314 29.95 -13.16 8.83
CA HIS A 314 29.24 -12.66 10.00
C HIS A 314 29.74 -11.31 10.51
N LEU A 315 30.98 -10.91 10.23
CA LEU A 315 31.55 -9.68 10.78
C LEU A 315 31.72 -8.62 9.68
N GLU A 316 31.29 -7.41 9.97
CA GLU A 316 31.53 -6.23 9.14
C GLU A 316 32.13 -5.13 10.02
N ILE A 317 33.28 -4.58 9.62
CA ILE A 317 33.87 -3.41 10.27
C ILE A 317 33.47 -2.19 9.46
N VAL A 318 32.88 -1.18 10.10
CA VAL A 318 32.42 0.03 9.45
C VAL A 318 33.15 1.25 9.98
N ALA A 319 33.51 2.17 9.09
CA ALA A 319 34.03 3.47 9.47
C ALA A 319 33.72 4.53 8.40
N GLY A 320 33.59 5.79 8.82
CA GLY A 320 33.38 6.91 7.89
C GLY A 320 33.20 8.25 8.58
N PRO A 321 33.16 9.34 7.82
CA PRO A 321 32.87 10.66 8.36
C PRO A 321 31.41 10.75 8.82
N SER A 322 31.13 11.70 9.69
CA SER A 322 29.76 12.07 10.09
C SER A 322 29.53 13.57 9.89
N PHE A 323 28.33 13.91 9.42
CA PHE A 323 27.85 15.27 9.28
C PHE A 323 26.72 15.45 10.29
N ASN A 324 26.91 16.33 11.27
CA ASN A 324 26.07 16.37 12.44
C ASN A 324 25.39 17.72 12.58
N TYR A 325 24.10 17.68 12.87
CA TYR A 325 23.30 18.80 13.34
C TYR A 325 22.84 18.50 14.77
N VAL A 326 23.07 19.44 15.67
CA VAL A 326 22.75 19.27 17.09
C VAL A 326 21.87 20.42 17.55
N ASN A 327 20.85 20.07 18.34
CA ASN A 327 19.94 20.98 18.99
C ASN A 327 19.83 20.63 20.49
N TYR A 328 19.98 21.64 21.35
CA TYR A 328 19.84 21.49 22.80
C TYR A 328 19.38 22.80 23.46
N MET A 329 18.85 22.69 24.69
CA MET A 329 18.34 23.83 25.45
C MET A 329 19.45 24.85 25.75
N SER A 330 19.13 26.13 25.59
CA SER A 330 20.05 27.23 25.92
C SER A 330 20.40 27.22 27.42
N GLY A 331 21.68 27.34 27.74
CA GLY A 331 22.20 27.31 29.12
C GLY A 331 22.86 25.99 29.52
N LEU A 332 22.73 24.92 28.71
CA LEU A 332 23.48 23.69 28.89
C LEU A 332 24.91 23.81 28.34
N GLN A 333 25.84 23.00 28.87
CA GLN A 333 27.20 22.94 28.34
C GLN A 333 27.19 22.56 26.86
N ALA A 334 28.13 23.14 26.11
CA ALA A 334 28.24 22.93 24.68
C ALA A 334 28.41 21.43 24.37
N TYR A 335 27.61 20.92 23.43
CA TYR A 335 27.70 19.52 23.00
C TYR A 335 29.10 19.16 22.46
N ARG A 336 29.82 20.15 21.93
CA ARG A 336 31.24 20.06 21.55
C ARG A 336 31.88 21.45 21.50
N GLU A 337 33.18 21.54 21.78
CA GLU A 337 33.93 22.80 21.72
C GLU A 337 34.24 23.27 20.27
N ASN A 338 34.44 22.34 19.33
CA ASN A 338 34.76 22.65 17.94
C ASN A 338 33.51 22.57 17.04
N THR A 339 32.73 23.65 17.02
CA THR A 339 31.55 23.83 16.15
C THR A 339 31.89 24.69 14.94
N VAL A 340 31.47 24.28 13.73
CA VAL A 340 31.73 25.05 12.49
C VAL A 340 30.83 26.28 12.41
N TYR A 341 29.60 26.18 12.92
CA TYR A 341 28.65 27.29 12.92
C TYR A 341 27.66 27.14 14.08
N ASN A 342 27.37 28.25 14.79
CA ASN A 342 26.39 28.31 15.87
C ASN A 342 25.27 29.29 15.53
N PHE A 343 24.01 28.87 15.72
CA PHE A 343 22.86 29.77 15.70
C PHE A 343 22.18 29.74 17.07
N PHE A 344 22.10 30.91 17.70
CA PHE A 344 21.46 31.09 19.00
C PHE A 344 20.01 31.55 18.81
N GLY A 345 19.06 30.75 19.30
CA GLY A 345 17.67 31.18 19.52
C GLY A 345 17.45 31.50 21.00
N ALA A 346 16.34 32.17 21.32
CA ALA A 346 16.03 32.60 22.70
C ALA A 346 16.01 31.45 23.75
N GLN A 347 15.81 30.19 23.32
CA GLN A 347 15.72 29.02 24.20
C GLN A 347 16.47 27.77 23.71
N ALA A 348 17.12 27.80 22.54
CA ALA A 348 17.88 26.66 22.01
C ALA A 348 19.17 27.09 21.31
N THR A 349 20.21 26.27 21.46
CA THR A 349 21.48 26.37 20.72
C THR A 349 21.52 25.32 19.62
N ASN A 350 21.86 25.75 18.40
CA ASN A 350 21.99 24.89 17.24
C ASN A 350 23.44 24.91 16.74
N SER A 351 24.00 23.74 16.46
CA SER A 351 25.39 23.61 16.00
C SER A 351 25.52 22.59 14.88
N LEU A 352 26.39 22.92 13.91
CA LEU A 352 26.82 22.01 12.84
C LEU A 352 28.29 21.66 13.01
N PHE A 353 28.65 20.38 12.83
CA PHE A 353 30.04 19.96 12.85
C PHE A 353 30.30 18.66 12.09
N PHE A 354 31.57 18.44 11.76
CA PHE A 354 32.09 17.21 11.17
C PHE A 354 32.68 16.30 12.24
N GLY A 355 32.49 15.00 12.06
CA GLY A 355 32.92 13.96 12.96
C GLY A 355 33.35 12.69 12.25
N GLY A 356 33.44 11.63 13.04
CA GLY A 356 33.84 10.31 12.59
C GLY A 356 33.06 9.26 13.35
N PHE A 357 32.73 8.19 12.66
CA PHE A 357 32.02 7.03 13.19
C PHE A 357 32.84 5.78 12.93
N ALA A 358 32.90 4.89 13.91
CA ALA A 358 33.48 3.57 13.76
C ALA A 358 32.63 2.53 14.50
N GLY A 359 32.53 1.33 13.93
CA GLY A 359 31.77 0.26 14.55
C GLY A 359 32.06 -1.12 13.98
N ILE A 360 31.52 -2.12 14.66
CA ILE A 360 31.53 -3.52 14.26
C ILE A 360 30.09 -4.01 14.22
N HIS A 361 29.72 -4.69 13.13
CA HIS A 361 28.40 -5.27 12.93
C HIS A 361 28.50 -6.78 12.81
N PHE A 362 27.66 -7.50 13.54
CA PHE A 362 27.49 -8.94 13.47
C PHE A 362 26.19 -9.28 12.75
N THR A 363 26.29 -10.02 11.64
CA THR A 363 25.14 -10.48 10.86
C THR A 363 24.58 -11.77 11.46
N LEU A 364 23.27 -11.78 11.72
CA LEU A 364 22.52 -12.86 12.36
C LEU A 364 22.04 -13.94 11.39
#